data_AF-A0A257U5K9-F1
#
_entry.id   AF-A0A257U5K9-F1
#
_cell.length_a   1.000
_cell.length_b   1.000
_cell.length_c   1.000
_cell.angle_alpha   90.00
_cell.angle_beta   90.00
_cell.angle_gamma   90.00
#
_symmetry.space_group_name_H-M   'P 1'
#
loop_
_entity.id
_entity.type
_entity.pdbx_description
1 polymer ?
#
loop_
_entity_poly.entity_id
_entity_poly.type
_entity_poly.pdbx_seq_one_letter_code
_entity_poly.pdbx_strand_id
1 'polypeptide(L)'
;MPGASRSVPAPQGRRVLVARLTEFQGKQLLRSAGIAVPRGELACSAADAAAAAGRLGTGVVVKAQAWTTSRKAQGLVRFADAAVAAGEAAAAILAVRAGGFPVAEVLVEERVAVASERYAGIIIDDRRRRPVLLVSARGGSGIEETAREHPESVAELPLDAVEGLPRHAARELWRRVGVHGEEQRHLAEACVRLAAVARAVEARAAEVNPLVFTLDGRAVALDCRITVDDAAVFRHPELGIDVARELGHLPTPLERIAWEVEKDDYRGTFYFLQMRDAVERGERVVAFHGAGGGGSMMGMDALARHGFAVANFCDTSGNPPASKVYRAARILLSQPGVDGYFGTGSGVASQEQFHSARGLVKAFLEEPLAVPAVVRLGGNGEEKAIEILTGYTKALGVPVECYGKDTPVDACAARLAALVAAFTPPPQAPHRGRGPAERPYTFATPTGEVTYDHAVCARCRSKACVAACVPQILALSEEGVPILKVTREDAARGRCTECLACEVDCRALGAGGGHIALEIAGLDEYSRARGLE
;
A
#
# COMPACT_ATOMS: atom_id res chain seq x y z
N MET A 1 -8.38 -35.26 -1.47
CA MET A 1 -7.07 -34.71 -1.87
C MET A 1 -7.23 -33.20 -1.97
N PRO A 2 -6.88 -32.42 -0.94
CA PRO A 2 -6.94 -30.97 -1.03
C PRO A 2 -5.81 -30.47 -1.94
N GLY A 3 -6.15 -29.60 -2.89
CA GLY A 3 -5.27 -29.14 -3.96
C GLY A 3 -4.11 -28.31 -3.43
N ALA A 4 -2.91 -28.63 -3.89
CA ALA A 4 -1.71 -27.84 -3.64
C ALA A 4 -1.88 -26.45 -4.26
N SER A 5 -1.93 -25.42 -3.41
CA SER A 5 -1.81 -24.02 -3.85
C SER A 5 -0.49 -23.86 -4.58
N ARG A 6 -0.52 -23.57 -5.88
CA ARG A 6 0.68 -23.29 -6.65
C ARG A 6 1.27 -21.96 -6.16
N SER A 7 2.34 -22.05 -5.38
CA SER A 7 3.15 -20.90 -4.98
C SER A 7 3.75 -20.24 -6.21
N VAL A 8 3.44 -18.96 -6.42
CA VAL A 8 4.10 -18.12 -7.42
C VAL A 8 5.61 -18.06 -7.11
N PRO A 9 6.51 -18.32 -8.07
CA PRO A 9 7.94 -18.27 -7.82
C PRO A 9 8.37 -16.85 -7.43
N ALA A 10 9.29 -16.75 -6.47
CA ALA A 10 9.86 -15.48 -6.04
C ALA A 10 10.64 -14.84 -7.20
N PRO A 11 10.42 -13.55 -7.52
CA PRO A 11 11.14 -12.89 -8.60
C PRO A 11 12.63 -12.73 -8.22
N GLN A 12 13.52 -13.24 -9.07
CA GLN A 12 14.97 -13.00 -9.02
C GLN A 12 15.28 -11.57 -9.51
N GLY A 13 14.77 -10.57 -8.80
CA GLY A 13 14.99 -9.14 -9.07
C GLY A 13 15.64 -8.43 -7.88
N ARG A 14 16.16 -7.22 -8.13
CA ARG A 14 16.58 -6.29 -7.07
C ARG A 14 15.46 -6.18 -6.02
N ARG A 15 15.82 -6.34 -4.74
CA ARG A 15 14.89 -6.27 -3.61
C ARG A 15 14.19 -4.91 -3.58
N VAL A 16 12.86 -4.93 -3.47
CA VAL A 16 12.03 -3.71 -3.40
C VAL A 16 11.85 -3.31 -1.95
N LEU A 17 12.22 -2.07 -1.63
CA LEU A 17 12.26 -1.54 -0.26
C LEU A 17 11.10 -0.59 0.04
N VAL A 18 10.68 -0.54 1.31
CA VAL A 18 9.57 0.27 1.82
C VAL A 18 10.02 1.15 2.99
N ALA A 19 9.20 2.14 3.38
CA ALA A 19 9.50 3.05 4.47
C ALA A 19 9.67 2.36 5.84
N ARG A 20 9.02 1.20 6.03
CA ARG A 20 9.25 0.33 7.18
C ARG A 20 10.44 -0.58 6.91
N LEU A 21 11.59 -0.31 7.51
CA LEU A 21 12.81 -1.07 7.23
C LEU A 21 12.73 -2.49 7.82
N THR A 22 13.34 -3.49 7.17
CA THR A 22 13.50 -4.80 7.83
C THR A 22 14.54 -4.73 8.94
N GLU A 23 14.54 -5.73 9.84
CA GLU A 23 15.53 -5.82 10.92
C GLU A 23 16.97 -5.76 10.39
N PHE A 24 17.28 -6.42 9.28
CA PHE A 24 18.61 -6.35 8.67
C PHE A 24 19.00 -4.93 8.26
N GLN A 25 18.10 -4.19 7.58
CA GLN A 25 18.35 -2.81 7.16
C GLN A 25 18.47 -1.87 8.36
N GLY A 26 17.59 -2.03 9.35
CA GLY A 26 17.68 -1.28 10.60
C GLY A 26 19.02 -1.52 11.29
N LYS A 27 19.47 -2.78 11.38
CA LYS A 27 20.78 -3.13 11.95
C LYS A 27 21.96 -2.54 11.17
N GLN A 28 21.85 -2.38 9.85
CA GLN A 28 22.87 -1.68 9.07
C GLN A 28 22.97 -0.20 9.47
N LEU A 29 21.84 0.48 9.67
CA LEU A 29 21.81 1.88 10.17
C LEU A 29 22.34 1.99 11.61
N LEU A 30 21.96 1.05 12.48
CA LEU A 30 22.48 1.02 13.85
C LEU A 30 23.99 0.79 13.86
N ARG A 31 24.50 -0.14 13.03
CA ARG A 31 25.93 -0.42 12.89
C ARG A 31 26.71 0.77 12.37
N SER A 32 26.21 1.48 11.35
CA SER A 32 26.88 2.67 10.81
C SER A 32 26.93 3.82 11.82
N ALA A 33 25.95 3.91 12.72
CA ALA A 33 25.97 4.83 13.85
C ALA A 33 26.79 4.34 15.06
N GLY A 34 27.43 3.18 14.96
CA GLY A 34 28.30 2.61 16.00
C GLY A 34 27.56 1.87 17.11
N ILE A 35 26.27 1.57 16.97
CA ILE A 35 25.58 0.65 17.89
C ILE A 35 25.96 -0.77 17.50
N ALA A 36 26.45 -1.56 18.46
CA ALA A 36 26.83 -2.94 18.18
C ALA A 36 25.59 -3.76 17.84
N VAL A 37 25.69 -4.57 16.79
CA VAL A 37 24.70 -5.54 16.35
C VAL A 37 25.43 -6.86 16.07
N PRO A 38 24.78 -8.02 16.22
CA PRO A 38 25.39 -9.30 15.85
C PRO A 38 25.88 -9.31 14.39
N ARG A 39 26.93 -10.09 14.07
CA ARG A 39 27.21 -10.38 12.66
C ARG A 39 26.09 -11.25 12.13
N GLY A 40 25.64 -10.95 10.92
CA GLY A 40 24.54 -11.68 10.32
C GLY A 40 24.42 -11.41 8.83
N GLU A 41 23.83 -12.38 8.15
CA GLU A 41 23.68 -12.43 6.70
C GLU A 41 22.23 -12.80 6.35
N LEU A 42 21.74 -12.29 5.23
CA LEU A 42 20.44 -12.68 4.69
C LEU A 42 20.55 -14.02 3.97
N ALA A 43 19.49 -14.81 4.05
CA ALA A 43 19.34 -16.07 3.34
C ALA A 43 17.92 -16.17 2.77
N CYS A 44 17.82 -16.61 1.51
CA CYS A 44 16.54 -16.80 0.80
C CYS A 44 16.17 -18.29 0.67
N SER A 45 17.06 -19.18 1.12
CA SER A 45 16.85 -20.63 1.07
C SER A 45 17.50 -21.32 2.26
N ALA A 46 17.11 -22.58 2.48
CA ALA A 46 17.75 -23.44 3.48
C ALA A 46 19.25 -23.61 3.23
N ALA A 47 19.66 -23.71 1.96
CA ALA A 47 21.07 -23.84 1.59
C ALA A 47 21.87 -22.57 1.90
N ASP A 48 21.32 -21.39 1.58
CA ASP A 48 21.95 -20.11 1.90
C ASP A 48 22.11 -19.93 3.41
N ALA A 49 21.09 -20.33 4.18
CA ALA A 49 21.11 -20.21 5.64
C ALA A 49 22.15 -21.14 6.28
N ALA A 50 22.28 -22.38 5.79
CA ALA A 50 23.31 -23.29 6.24
C ALA A 50 24.72 -22.76 5.91
N ALA A 51 24.90 -22.20 4.72
CA ALA A 51 26.17 -21.60 4.32
C ALA A 51 26.53 -20.36 5.16
N ALA A 52 25.56 -19.49 5.44
CA ALA A 52 25.73 -18.35 6.33
C ALA A 52 26.12 -18.78 7.76
N ALA A 53 25.44 -19.78 8.32
CA ALA A 53 25.78 -20.34 9.62
C ALA A 53 27.21 -20.90 9.66
N GLY A 54 27.64 -21.59 8.60
CA GLY A 54 29.02 -22.08 8.48
C GLY A 54 30.09 -20.97 8.51
N ARG A 55 29.78 -19.77 8.00
CA ARG A 55 30.68 -18.60 8.06
C ARG A 55 30.67 -17.89 9.42
N LEU A 56 29.52 -17.84 10.08
CA LEU A 56 29.34 -17.14 11.35
C LEU A 56 29.90 -17.94 12.55
N GLY A 57 29.94 -19.27 12.46
CA GLY A 57 30.44 -20.16 13.50
C GLY A 57 29.33 -20.98 14.18
N THR A 58 29.64 -21.59 15.34
CA THR A 58 28.67 -22.43 16.07
C THR A 58 27.69 -21.58 16.88
N GLY A 59 26.40 -21.94 16.82
CA GLY A 59 25.33 -21.23 17.54
C GLY A 59 24.87 -19.95 16.80
N VAL A 60 23.86 -20.09 15.96
CA VAL A 60 23.21 -18.99 15.25
C VAL A 60 21.74 -18.87 15.63
N VAL A 61 21.16 -17.71 15.31
CA VAL A 61 19.73 -17.43 15.37
C VAL A 61 19.24 -17.14 13.95
N VAL A 62 18.18 -17.81 13.54
CA VAL A 62 17.51 -17.61 12.26
C VAL A 62 16.20 -16.86 12.50
N LYS A 63 16.05 -15.69 11.87
CA LYS A 63 14.95 -14.76 12.11
C LYS A 63 14.24 -14.37 10.82
N ALA A 64 12.91 -14.50 10.78
CA ALA A 64 12.12 -14.00 9.64
C ALA A 64 12.30 -12.49 9.46
N GLN A 65 12.54 -12.06 8.21
CA GLN A 65 12.44 -10.66 7.83
C GLN A 65 10.97 -10.32 7.55
N ALA A 66 10.19 -10.18 8.63
CA ALA A 66 8.77 -9.88 8.58
C ALA A 66 8.42 -8.80 9.62
N TRP A 67 7.47 -7.93 9.28
CA TRP A 67 7.04 -6.81 10.10
C TRP A 67 5.88 -7.13 11.06
N THR A 68 5.87 -8.36 11.55
CA THR A 68 4.90 -8.85 12.56
C THR A 68 5.49 -8.73 13.96
N THR A 69 4.65 -8.47 14.96
CA THR A 69 5.05 -8.48 16.37
C THR A 69 5.17 -9.92 16.88
N SER A 70 5.80 -10.12 18.03
CA SER A 70 5.85 -11.45 18.70
C SER A 70 6.39 -12.60 17.83
N ARG A 71 7.37 -12.31 16.96
CA ARG A 71 7.98 -13.28 16.02
C ARG A 71 8.44 -14.57 16.71
N LYS A 72 9.01 -14.46 17.91
CA LYS A 72 9.45 -15.63 18.70
C LYS A 72 8.29 -16.56 19.06
N ALA A 73 7.15 -16.02 19.48
CA ALA A 73 5.96 -16.81 19.81
C ALA A 73 5.33 -17.47 18.57
N GLN A 74 5.50 -16.86 17.40
CA GLN A 74 5.04 -17.41 16.10
C GLN A 74 6.03 -18.43 15.50
N GLY A 75 7.14 -18.75 16.19
CA GLY A 75 8.17 -19.66 15.66
C GLY A 75 9.00 -19.08 14.50
N LEU A 76 8.95 -17.75 14.30
CA LEU A 76 9.68 -16.99 13.29
C LEU A 76 11.08 -16.57 13.74
N VAL A 77 11.48 -16.97 14.97
CA VAL A 77 12.83 -16.83 15.50
C VAL A 77 13.23 -18.19 16.06
N ARG A 78 14.29 -18.80 15.51
CA ARG A 78 14.74 -20.14 15.87
C ARG A 78 16.23 -20.15 16.13
N PHE A 79 16.66 -20.88 17.16
CA PHE A 79 18.07 -21.10 17.45
C PHE A 79 18.55 -22.35 16.71
N ALA A 80 19.79 -22.32 16.23
CA ALA A 80 20.42 -23.45 15.56
C ALA A 80 21.89 -23.56 15.96
N ASP A 81 22.30 -24.71 16.48
CA ASP A 81 23.66 -24.91 16.97
C ASP A 81 24.64 -25.36 15.87
N ALA A 82 24.14 -25.74 14.70
CA ALA A 82 24.92 -26.19 13.55
C ALA A 82 24.32 -25.71 12.21
N ALA A 83 25.14 -25.72 11.15
CA ALA A 83 24.74 -25.27 9.81
C ALA A 83 23.50 -26.01 9.26
N VAL A 84 23.42 -27.33 9.44
CA VAL A 84 22.27 -28.13 9.00
C VAL A 84 20.98 -27.68 9.70
N ALA A 85 21.04 -27.51 11.04
CA ALA A 85 19.91 -27.03 11.83
C ALA A 85 19.49 -25.60 11.44
N ALA A 86 20.43 -24.74 11.01
CA ALA A 86 20.11 -23.41 10.50
C ALA A 86 19.34 -23.48 9.17
N GLY A 87 19.71 -24.40 8.29
CA GLY A 87 18.98 -24.67 7.06
C GLY A 87 17.55 -25.18 7.31
N GLU A 88 17.38 -26.11 8.25
CA GLU A 88 16.06 -26.62 8.66
C GLU A 88 15.19 -25.52 9.28
N ALA A 89 15.77 -24.69 10.15
CA ALA A 89 15.09 -23.55 10.73
C ALA A 89 14.64 -22.54 9.67
N ALA A 90 15.49 -22.23 8.70
CA ALA A 90 15.15 -21.35 7.58
C ALA A 90 14.04 -21.94 6.71
N ALA A 91 14.12 -23.23 6.37
CA ALA A 91 13.07 -23.91 5.60
C ALA A 91 11.71 -23.82 6.30
N ALA A 92 11.68 -24.07 7.62
CA ALA A 92 10.46 -23.98 8.41
C ALA A 92 9.88 -22.55 8.47
N ILE A 93 10.74 -21.53 8.56
CA ILE A 93 10.32 -20.12 8.60
C ILE A 93 9.83 -19.65 7.22
N LEU A 94 10.52 -20.02 6.14
CA LEU A 94 10.15 -19.64 4.77
C LEU A 94 8.85 -20.33 4.31
N ALA A 95 8.49 -21.46 4.93
CA ALA A 95 7.25 -22.18 4.64
C ALA A 95 6.00 -21.57 5.31
N VAL A 96 6.16 -20.64 6.27
CA VAL A 96 5.03 -20.02 6.97
C VAL A 96 4.69 -18.64 6.41
N ARG A 97 3.45 -18.20 6.64
CA ARG A 97 2.98 -16.85 6.31
C ARG A 97 2.94 -16.00 7.57
N ALA A 98 3.53 -14.81 7.51
CA ALA A 98 3.52 -13.84 8.60
C ALA A 98 2.54 -12.71 8.27
N GLY A 99 1.53 -12.49 9.13
CA GLY A 99 0.51 -11.46 8.89
C GLY A 99 -0.30 -11.68 7.60
N GLY A 100 -0.44 -12.93 7.15
CA GLY A 100 -1.14 -13.27 5.91
C GLY A 100 -0.28 -13.19 4.64
N PHE A 101 0.99 -12.76 4.72
CA PHE A 101 1.92 -12.62 3.59
C PHE A 101 3.08 -13.62 3.66
N PRO A 102 3.67 -14.04 2.52
CA PRO A 102 4.81 -14.96 2.52
C PRO A 102 6.06 -14.31 3.12
N VAL A 103 6.86 -15.10 3.84
CA VAL A 103 8.19 -14.68 4.29
C VAL A 103 9.18 -14.97 3.16
N ALA A 104 9.80 -13.92 2.59
CA ALA A 104 10.73 -14.08 1.46
C ALA A 104 12.17 -14.38 1.89
N GLU A 105 12.58 -13.89 3.06
CA GLU A 105 13.98 -13.92 3.51
C GLU A 105 14.07 -14.14 5.02
N VAL A 106 15.19 -14.73 5.46
CA VAL A 106 15.57 -14.84 6.86
C VAL A 106 16.92 -14.17 7.10
N LEU A 107 17.10 -13.62 8.30
CA LEU A 107 18.38 -13.15 8.81
C LEU A 107 18.99 -14.27 9.66
N VAL A 108 20.17 -14.74 9.28
CA VAL A 108 20.99 -15.67 10.07
C VAL A 108 22.05 -14.85 10.78
N GLU A 109 22.09 -14.91 12.10
CA GLU A 109 23.02 -14.12 12.90
C GLU A 109 23.65 -14.90 14.04
N GLU A 110 24.77 -14.39 14.54
CA GLU A 110 25.45 -14.96 15.69
C GLU A 110 24.59 -14.93 16.95
N ARG A 111 24.69 -15.99 17.75
CA ARG A 111 24.13 -15.99 19.10
C ARG A 111 25.02 -15.17 20.04
N VAL A 112 24.41 -14.24 20.77
CA VAL A 112 25.09 -13.38 21.75
C VAL A 112 24.84 -13.88 23.17
N ALA A 113 25.87 -13.84 24.02
CA ALA A 113 25.77 -14.15 25.44
C ALA A 113 25.18 -12.95 26.22
N VAL A 114 23.92 -13.10 26.63
CA VAL A 114 23.11 -12.06 27.26
C VAL A 114 23.33 -12.04 28.78
N ALA A 115 23.64 -10.87 29.34
CA ALA A 115 23.62 -10.65 30.80
C ALA A 115 22.27 -10.06 31.25
N SER A 116 21.74 -9.08 30.51
CA SER A 116 20.43 -8.48 30.75
C SER A 116 19.78 -8.06 29.44
N GLU A 117 18.44 -8.09 29.40
CA GLU A 117 17.63 -7.62 28.27
C GLU A 117 16.90 -6.34 28.67
N ARG A 118 17.08 -5.28 27.89
CA ARG A 118 16.44 -3.98 28.09
C ARG A 118 15.66 -3.57 26.85
N TYR A 119 14.81 -2.55 26.98
CA TYR A 119 14.12 -1.91 25.85
C TYR A 119 14.59 -0.47 25.72
N ALA A 120 14.79 -0.01 24.48
CA ALA A 120 14.96 1.40 24.17
C ALA A 120 14.21 1.73 22.87
N GLY A 121 13.39 2.77 22.87
CA GLY A 121 12.64 3.17 21.69
C GLY A 121 12.47 4.68 21.62
N ILE A 122 12.50 5.22 20.41
CA ILE A 122 12.20 6.62 20.12
C ILE A 122 10.97 6.64 19.24
N ILE A 123 9.93 7.31 19.71
CA ILE A 123 8.65 7.44 19.01
C ILE A 123 8.24 8.91 18.94
N ILE A 124 7.41 9.26 17.98
CA ILE A 124 6.72 10.56 17.97
C ILE A 124 5.53 10.49 18.93
N ASP A 125 5.52 11.36 19.94
CA ASP A 125 4.37 11.52 20.83
C ASP A 125 3.47 12.65 20.30
N ASP A 126 2.34 12.27 19.72
CA ASP A 126 1.37 13.21 19.14
C ASP A 126 0.77 14.16 20.18
N ARG A 127 0.62 13.75 21.44
CA ARG A 127 0.07 14.59 22.50
C ARG A 127 1.07 15.68 22.89
N ARG A 128 2.34 15.31 23.01
CA ARG A 128 3.43 16.24 23.36
C ARG A 128 4.00 16.97 22.14
N ARG A 129 3.65 16.53 20.93
CA ARG A 129 4.12 17.04 19.63
C ARG A 129 5.64 17.08 19.54
N ARG A 130 6.30 16.03 20.01
CA ARG A 130 7.77 15.90 20.01
C ARG A 130 8.19 14.42 20.09
N PRO A 131 9.42 14.09 19.67
CA PRO A 131 9.96 12.76 19.90
C PRO A 131 10.12 12.48 21.40
N VAL A 132 9.94 11.22 21.81
CA VAL A 132 10.12 10.77 23.18
C VAL A 132 11.01 9.53 23.17
N LEU A 133 12.06 9.53 23.99
CA LEU A 133 12.83 8.33 24.30
C LEU A 133 12.12 7.57 25.43
N LEU A 134 11.81 6.30 25.18
CA LEU A 134 11.30 5.33 26.12
C LEU A 134 12.40 4.31 26.43
N VAL A 135 12.60 3.99 27.70
CA VAL A 135 13.47 2.88 28.13
C VAL A 135 12.75 1.99 29.12
N SER A 136 13.07 0.70 29.12
CA SER A 136 12.62 -0.22 30.16
C SER A 136 13.77 -1.08 30.69
N ALA A 137 13.78 -1.24 32.01
CA ALA A 137 14.63 -2.20 32.70
C ALA A 137 14.30 -3.66 32.35
N ARG A 138 13.11 -3.92 31.79
CA ARG A 138 12.66 -5.24 31.34
C ARG A 138 12.42 -5.19 29.84
N GLY A 139 13.36 -5.74 29.06
CA GLY A 139 13.24 -5.93 27.62
C GLY A 139 12.65 -7.28 27.23
N GLY A 140 12.48 -7.49 25.93
CA GLY A 140 11.92 -8.73 25.36
C GLY A 140 10.47 -8.58 24.93
N SER A 141 9.70 -9.66 24.99
CA SER A 141 8.28 -9.64 24.59
C SER A 141 7.39 -8.93 25.61
N GLY A 142 6.35 -8.24 25.14
CA GLY A 142 5.29 -7.69 26.00
C GLY A 142 5.66 -6.38 26.70
N ILE A 143 6.31 -5.44 26.01
CA ILE A 143 6.68 -4.14 26.59
C ILE A 143 5.44 -3.32 27.00
N GLU A 144 4.35 -3.42 26.25
CA GLU A 144 3.10 -2.72 26.51
C GLU A 144 2.38 -3.26 27.76
N GLU A 145 2.52 -4.55 28.04
CA GLU A 145 2.02 -5.18 29.25
C GLU A 145 2.92 -4.84 30.44
N THR A 146 4.24 -4.91 30.24
CA THR A 146 5.24 -4.49 31.24
C THR A 146 5.01 -3.04 31.67
N ALA A 147 4.71 -2.13 30.75
CA ALA A 147 4.44 -0.74 31.08
C ALA A 147 3.16 -0.55 31.93
N ARG A 148 2.18 -1.47 31.82
CA ARG A 148 0.94 -1.45 32.61
C ARG A 148 1.13 -2.08 33.99
N GLU A 149 1.78 -3.23 34.05
CA GLU A 149 1.96 -4.00 35.28
C GLU A 149 3.12 -3.49 36.15
N HIS A 150 4.16 -2.97 35.50
CA HIS A 150 5.40 -2.50 36.12
C HIS A 150 5.80 -1.11 35.59
N PRO A 151 4.96 -0.08 35.81
CA PRO A 151 5.24 1.27 35.34
C PRO A 151 6.57 1.83 35.88
N GLU A 152 7.02 1.38 37.05
CA GLU A 152 8.32 1.74 37.65
C GLU A 152 9.52 1.23 36.85
N SER A 153 9.33 0.20 36.02
CA SER A 153 10.38 -0.36 35.17
C SER A 153 10.57 0.40 33.86
N VAL A 154 9.68 1.36 33.56
CA VAL A 154 9.68 2.16 32.33
C VAL A 154 9.92 3.61 32.68
N ALA A 155 10.75 4.30 31.89
CA ALA A 155 10.90 5.74 31.99
C ALA A 155 10.90 6.39 30.61
N GLU A 156 10.38 7.61 30.55
CA GLU A 156 10.32 8.42 29.34
C GLU A 156 11.10 9.74 29.49
N LEU A 157 11.67 10.20 28.39
CA LEU A 157 12.33 11.50 28.27
C LEU A 157 11.90 12.15 26.95
N PRO A 158 11.12 13.24 27.00
CA PRO A 158 10.84 14.03 25.81
C PRO A 158 12.12 14.64 25.25
N LEU A 159 12.27 14.59 23.93
CA LEU A 159 13.44 15.09 23.21
C LEU A 159 13.13 16.40 22.51
N ASP A 160 14.16 17.24 22.39
CA ASP A 160 14.12 18.38 21.48
C ASP A 160 14.46 17.89 20.06
N ALA A 161 13.67 18.31 19.07
CA ALA A 161 13.83 17.87 17.69
C ALA A 161 15.14 18.38 17.05
N VAL A 162 15.70 19.48 17.55
CA VAL A 162 16.92 20.12 17.04
C VAL A 162 18.14 19.66 17.83
N GLU A 163 18.11 19.79 19.16
CA GLU A 163 19.30 19.60 20.00
C GLU A 163 19.70 18.12 20.18
N GLY A 164 18.76 17.17 20.00
CA GLY A 164 19.00 15.74 20.16
C GLY A 164 19.04 15.30 21.63
N LEU A 165 19.63 14.12 21.91
CA LEU A 165 19.66 13.53 23.26
C LEU A 165 20.98 13.81 23.98
N PRO A 166 21.00 14.59 25.08
CA PRO A 166 22.19 14.78 25.90
C PRO A 166 22.58 13.49 26.62
N ARG A 167 23.89 13.15 26.60
CA ARG A 167 24.43 11.92 27.24
C ARG A 167 24.08 11.81 28.73
N HIS A 168 24.10 12.92 29.46
CA HIS A 168 23.79 12.91 30.89
C HIS A 168 22.30 12.61 31.14
N ALA A 169 21.41 13.12 30.29
CA ALA A 169 19.97 12.88 30.39
C ALA A 169 19.63 11.41 30.09
N ALA A 170 20.31 10.80 29.10
CA ALA A 170 20.17 9.37 28.81
C ALA A 170 20.60 8.50 30.01
N ARG A 171 21.71 8.83 30.69
CA ARG A 171 22.14 8.13 31.91
C ARG A 171 21.11 8.28 33.02
N GLU A 172 20.66 9.51 33.27
CA GLU A 172 19.67 9.78 34.31
C GLU A 172 18.36 9.01 34.05
N LEU A 173 17.95 8.89 32.79
CA LEU A 173 16.77 8.10 32.43
C LEU A 173 16.91 6.63 32.81
N TRP A 174 18.05 5.99 32.48
CA TRP A 174 18.34 4.62 32.91
C TRP A 174 18.44 4.46 34.43
N ARG A 175 18.89 5.50 35.14
CA ARG A 175 18.95 5.49 36.61
C ARG A 175 17.57 5.35 37.24
N ARG A 176 16.56 6.02 36.66
CA ARG A 176 15.17 6.01 37.16
C ARG A 176 14.55 4.62 37.15
N VAL A 177 14.99 3.76 36.23
CA VAL A 177 14.54 2.35 36.13
C VAL A 177 15.51 1.38 36.80
N GLY A 178 16.41 1.88 37.67
CA GLY A 178 17.30 1.06 38.48
C GLY A 178 18.53 0.49 37.76
N VAL A 179 18.92 1.07 36.62
CA VAL A 179 20.13 0.66 35.88
C VAL A 179 21.29 1.59 36.21
N HIS A 180 22.41 1.00 36.63
CA HIS A 180 23.57 1.72 37.17
C HIS A 180 24.89 1.23 36.60
N GLY A 181 25.99 1.92 36.93
CA GLY A 181 27.35 1.47 36.65
C GLY A 181 27.70 1.43 35.17
N GLU A 182 28.43 0.38 34.78
CA GLU A 182 28.91 0.21 33.40
C GLU A 182 27.77 -0.06 32.41
N GLU A 183 26.78 -0.87 32.80
CA GLU A 183 25.59 -1.14 32.00
C GLU A 183 24.88 0.17 31.62
N GLN A 184 24.63 1.04 32.61
CA GLN A 184 24.03 2.36 32.38
C GLN A 184 24.83 3.18 31.38
N ARG A 185 26.16 3.19 31.48
CA ARG A 185 27.02 3.97 30.58
C ARG A 185 26.89 3.50 29.13
N HIS A 186 26.88 2.19 28.89
CA HIS A 186 26.85 1.63 27.54
C HIS A 186 25.44 1.69 26.92
N LEU A 187 24.40 1.44 27.72
CA LEU A 187 23.01 1.61 27.26
C LEU A 187 22.68 3.08 26.96
N ALA A 188 23.13 4.02 27.81
CA ALA A 188 22.93 5.45 27.55
C ALA A 188 23.62 5.90 26.25
N GLU A 189 24.83 5.40 25.99
CA GLU A 189 25.54 5.68 24.73
C GLU A 189 24.78 5.12 23.51
N ALA A 190 24.23 3.91 23.63
CA ALA A 190 23.38 3.33 22.59
C ALA A 190 22.12 4.18 22.34
N CYS A 191 21.45 4.68 23.38
CA CYS A 191 20.30 5.57 23.23
C CYS A 191 20.64 6.89 22.52
N VAL A 192 21.80 7.49 22.81
CA VAL A 192 22.24 8.73 22.14
C VAL A 192 22.47 8.49 20.64
N ARG A 193 23.10 7.37 20.29
CA ARG A 193 23.29 6.97 18.89
C ARG A 193 21.96 6.64 18.21
N LEU A 194 21.04 5.99 18.92
CA LEU A 194 19.71 5.66 18.41
C LEU A 194 18.92 6.95 18.11
N ALA A 195 19.00 7.96 18.97
CA ALA A 195 18.41 9.27 18.75
C ALA A 195 19.00 9.99 17.54
N ALA A 196 20.32 9.89 17.35
CA ALA A 196 20.97 10.42 16.16
C ALA A 196 20.50 9.71 14.87
N VAL A 197 20.37 8.37 14.90
CA VAL A 197 19.82 7.59 13.77
C VAL A 197 18.38 8.00 13.48
N ALA A 198 17.51 7.99 14.49
CA ALA A 198 16.09 8.32 14.34
C ALA A 198 15.91 9.70 13.69
N ARG A 199 16.70 10.69 14.12
CA ARG A 199 16.68 12.03 13.51
C ARG A 199 17.25 12.04 12.09
N ALA A 200 18.36 11.34 11.85
CA ALA A 200 19.06 11.35 10.57
C ALA A 200 18.24 10.74 9.43
N VAL A 201 17.40 9.75 9.72
CA VAL A 201 16.51 9.10 8.75
C VAL A 201 15.05 9.52 8.88
N GLU A 202 14.78 10.59 9.65
CA GLU A 202 13.43 11.11 9.91
C GLU A 202 12.43 10.00 10.30
N ALA A 203 12.83 9.17 11.27
CA ALA A 203 12.06 8.03 11.72
C ALA A 203 10.82 8.47 12.52
N ARG A 204 9.66 7.89 12.21
CA ARG A 204 8.47 7.91 13.08
C ARG A 204 8.67 7.06 14.33
N ALA A 205 9.39 5.96 14.18
CA ALA A 205 9.73 5.07 15.27
C ALA A 205 11.11 4.42 15.03
N ALA A 206 11.94 4.39 16.06
CA ALA A 206 13.19 3.64 16.09
C ALA A 206 13.30 2.91 17.41
N GLU A 207 13.03 1.61 17.39
CA GLU A 207 12.93 0.75 18.56
C GLU A 207 13.98 -0.35 18.52
N VAL A 208 14.59 -0.65 19.66
CA VAL A 208 15.54 -1.74 19.87
C VAL A 208 15.03 -2.62 20.99
N ASN A 209 14.62 -3.84 20.66
CA ASN A 209 14.00 -4.75 21.61
C ASN A 209 14.28 -6.24 21.33
N PRO A 210 15.26 -6.87 22.00
CA PRO A 210 15.98 -6.35 23.15
C PRO A 210 17.25 -5.56 22.78
N LEU A 211 17.51 -4.49 23.54
CA LEU A 211 18.82 -3.89 23.70
C LEU A 211 19.52 -4.63 24.86
N VAL A 212 20.53 -5.43 24.54
CA VAL A 212 21.18 -6.33 25.50
C VAL A 212 22.44 -5.71 26.07
N PHE A 213 22.66 -5.90 27.36
CA PHE A 213 24.00 -5.81 27.93
C PHE A 213 24.59 -7.22 28.01
N THR A 214 25.75 -7.41 27.41
CA THR A 214 26.40 -8.71 27.26
C THR A 214 27.31 -9.03 28.45
N LEU A 215 27.65 -10.31 28.63
CA LEU A 215 28.56 -10.74 29.70
C LEU A 215 29.97 -10.16 29.57
N ASP A 216 30.39 -9.79 28.35
CA ASP A 216 31.66 -9.09 28.07
C ASP A 216 31.54 -7.56 28.15
N GLY A 217 30.45 -7.05 28.72
CA GLY A 217 30.31 -5.65 29.08
C GLY A 217 29.98 -4.71 27.92
N ARG A 218 29.26 -5.15 26.89
CA ARG A 218 28.88 -4.30 25.74
C ARG A 218 27.36 -4.16 25.61
N ALA A 219 26.90 -3.03 25.08
CA ALA A 219 25.51 -2.86 24.68
C ALA A 219 25.34 -3.31 23.22
N VAL A 220 24.45 -4.26 22.96
CA VAL A 220 24.20 -4.87 21.64
C VAL A 220 22.71 -4.83 21.32
N ALA A 221 22.34 -4.26 20.17
CA ALA A 221 20.99 -4.31 19.64
C ALA A 221 20.75 -5.68 18.99
N LEU A 222 20.07 -6.58 19.70
CA LEU A 222 19.76 -7.91 19.17
C LEU A 222 18.62 -7.87 18.17
N ASP A 223 17.74 -6.89 18.25
CA ASP A 223 16.62 -6.71 17.33
C ASP A 223 16.29 -5.22 17.24
N CYS A 224 15.76 -4.79 16.11
CA CYS A 224 15.30 -3.42 15.92
C CYS A 224 14.14 -3.31 14.94
N ARG A 225 13.30 -2.31 15.18
CA ARG A 225 12.24 -1.86 14.28
C ARG A 225 12.45 -0.37 14.01
N ILE A 226 12.73 -0.02 12.76
CA ILE A 226 12.86 1.37 12.33
C ILE A 226 11.84 1.64 11.23
N THR A 227 10.97 2.63 11.46
CA THR A 227 9.99 3.13 10.50
C THR A 227 10.37 4.57 10.14
N VAL A 228 10.70 4.80 8.87
CA VAL A 228 10.92 6.13 8.28
C VAL A 228 9.58 6.79 8.01
N ASP A 229 9.46 8.11 8.21
CA ASP A 229 8.28 8.84 7.77
C ASP A 229 8.15 8.76 6.23
N ASP A 230 7.05 8.23 5.73
CA ASP A 230 6.87 7.99 4.30
C ASP A 230 6.89 9.30 3.49
N ALA A 231 6.43 10.39 4.09
CA ALA A 231 6.53 11.75 3.56
C ALA A 231 7.98 12.31 3.50
N ALA A 232 8.93 11.71 4.21
CA ALA A 232 10.34 12.12 4.21
C ALA A 232 11.20 11.34 3.20
N VAL A 233 10.70 10.20 2.69
CA VAL A 233 11.48 9.27 1.85
C VAL A 233 12.17 9.94 0.66
N PHE A 234 11.54 10.92 0.03
CA PHE A 234 12.13 11.64 -1.11
C PHE A 234 13.43 12.39 -0.77
N ARG A 235 13.68 12.69 0.52
CA ARG A 235 14.91 13.31 1.03
C ARG A 235 16.00 12.30 1.38
N HIS A 236 15.69 11.00 1.32
CA HIS A 236 16.55 9.90 1.76
C HIS A 236 16.87 8.89 0.64
N PRO A 237 17.42 9.33 -0.50
CA PRO A 237 17.77 8.41 -1.60
C PRO A 237 18.79 7.34 -1.20
N GLU A 238 19.63 7.61 -0.20
CA GLU A 238 20.61 6.68 0.35
C GLU A 238 19.99 5.42 0.99
N LEU A 239 18.72 5.48 1.40
CA LEU A 239 18.00 4.33 1.96
C LEU A 239 17.52 3.36 0.88
N GLY A 240 17.52 3.78 -0.39
CA GLY A 240 17.11 2.95 -1.52
C GLY A 240 15.64 2.49 -1.47
N ILE A 241 14.78 3.23 -0.76
CA ILE A 241 13.34 2.92 -0.63
C ILE A 241 12.66 3.13 -1.99
N ASP A 242 12.10 2.06 -2.54
CA ASP A 242 11.43 2.09 -3.84
C ASP A 242 9.96 2.53 -3.71
N VAL A 243 9.28 2.10 -2.63
CA VAL A 243 7.88 2.41 -2.35
C VAL A 243 7.79 3.23 -1.06
N ALA A 244 7.48 4.52 -1.18
CA ALA A 244 7.34 5.44 -0.05
C ALA A 244 6.00 5.26 0.67
N ARG A 245 5.81 4.07 1.24
CA ARG A 245 4.65 3.69 2.04
C ARG A 245 5.08 2.85 3.23
N GLU A 246 4.42 3.03 4.37
CA GLU A 246 4.59 2.16 5.52
C GLU A 246 3.78 0.87 5.34
N LEU A 247 4.38 -0.14 4.71
CA LEU A 247 3.75 -1.46 4.55
C LEU A 247 4.15 -2.40 5.68
N GLY A 248 3.21 -3.25 6.10
CA GLY A 248 3.45 -4.34 7.06
C GLY A 248 4.03 -5.61 6.44
N HIS A 249 4.38 -5.57 5.15
CA HIS A 249 4.87 -6.69 4.36
C HIS A 249 5.69 -6.14 3.17
N LEU A 250 6.37 -7.04 2.45
CA LEU A 250 7.04 -6.65 1.21
C LEU A 250 5.96 -6.27 0.19
N PRO A 251 6.16 -5.20 -0.61
CA PRO A 251 5.15 -4.77 -1.57
C PRO A 251 4.69 -5.95 -2.44
N THR A 252 3.39 -6.12 -2.58
CA THR A 252 2.86 -7.07 -3.54
C THR A 252 3.11 -6.57 -4.97
N PRO A 253 3.03 -7.43 -6.00
CA PRO A 253 3.12 -6.96 -7.39
C PRO A 253 2.10 -5.86 -7.70
N LEU A 254 0.89 -5.96 -7.14
CA LEU A 254 -0.18 -5.00 -7.38
C LEU A 254 0.06 -3.66 -6.68
N GLU A 255 0.63 -3.68 -5.48
CA GLU A 255 1.05 -2.45 -4.77
C GLU A 255 2.18 -1.72 -5.49
N ARG A 256 3.10 -2.45 -6.12
CA ARG A 256 4.14 -1.85 -6.98
C ARG A 256 3.53 -1.16 -8.19
N ILE A 257 2.60 -1.83 -8.88
CA ILE A 257 1.87 -1.24 -10.01
C ILE A 257 1.12 0.01 -9.57
N ALA A 258 0.43 -0.04 -8.43
CA ALA A 258 -0.28 1.11 -7.88
C ALA A 258 0.66 2.28 -7.53
N TRP A 259 1.83 1.99 -6.97
CA TRP A 259 2.83 3.01 -6.65
C TRP A 259 3.35 3.73 -7.91
N GLU A 260 3.60 3.00 -9.00
CA GLU A 260 4.03 3.59 -10.27
C GLU A 260 2.99 4.56 -10.86
N VAL A 261 1.70 4.34 -10.58
CA VAL A 261 0.63 5.26 -10.99
C VAL A 261 0.60 6.53 -10.14
N GLU A 262 0.95 6.44 -8.86
CA GLU A 262 0.81 7.54 -7.90
C GLU A 262 2.05 8.43 -7.79
N LYS A 263 3.25 7.83 -7.82
CA LYS A 263 4.49 8.48 -7.35
C LYS A 263 4.82 9.83 -8.01
N ASP A 264 4.44 10.01 -9.27
CA ASP A 264 4.75 11.19 -10.10
C ASP A 264 3.49 11.98 -10.51
N ASP A 265 2.30 11.63 -10.00
CA ASP A 265 1.06 12.35 -10.28
C ASP A 265 0.50 13.00 -9.01
N TYR A 266 0.70 14.31 -8.86
CA TYR A 266 0.24 15.04 -7.66
C TYR A 266 -1.22 15.54 -7.77
N ARG A 267 -1.96 15.17 -8.82
CA ARG A 267 -3.36 15.60 -9.03
C ARG A 267 -4.30 14.71 -8.22
N GLY A 268 -4.49 15.05 -6.95
CA GLY A 268 -5.22 14.21 -6.00
C GLY A 268 -4.43 12.97 -5.61
N THR A 269 -4.97 12.23 -4.65
CA THR A 269 -4.35 11.04 -4.04
C THR A 269 -4.88 9.77 -4.69
N PHE A 270 -3.99 8.81 -4.93
CA PHE A 270 -4.33 7.40 -5.08
C PHE A 270 -3.49 6.58 -4.11
N TYR A 271 -4.14 6.09 -3.06
CA TYR A 271 -3.54 5.17 -2.10
C TYR A 271 -4.11 3.78 -2.32
N PHE A 272 -3.24 2.76 -2.38
CA PHE A 272 -3.63 1.36 -2.48
C PHE A 272 -2.81 0.53 -1.49
N LEU A 273 -3.50 -0.33 -0.75
CA LEU A 273 -2.90 -1.33 0.14
C LEU A 273 -3.65 -2.63 -0.04
N GLN A 274 -2.92 -3.70 -0.33
CA GLN A 274 -3.53 -5.02 -0.42
C GLN A 274 -3.74 -5.58 0.98
N MET A 275 -4.98 -5.93 1.32
CA MET A 275 -5.34 -6.43 2.65
C MET A 275 -5.28 -7.96 2.71
N ARG A 276 -5.47 -8.64 1.56
CA ARG A 276 -5.41 -10.09 1.42
C ARG A 276 -4.64 -10.47 0.15
N ASP A 277 -3.66 -11.37 0.28
CA ASP A 277 -2.88 -11.88 -0.88
C ASP A 277 -3.70 -12.83 -1.78
N ALA A 278 -4.59 -13.60 -1.15
CA ALA A 278 -5.48 -14.54 -1.81
C ALA A 278 -6.92 -14.36 -1.31
N VAL A 279 -7.85 -14.38 -2.26
CA VAL A 279 -9.29 -14.27 -2.05
C VAL A 279 -9.96 -15.35 -2.87
N GLU A 280 -10.82 -16.15 -2.25
CA GLU A 280 -11.63 -17.14 -2.95
C GLU A 280 -13.06 -16.62 -3.12
N ARG A 281 -13.69 -16.96 -4.25
CA ARG A 281 -15.07 -16.56 -4.53
C ARG A 281 -16.01 -17.20 -3.51
N GLY A 282 -16.95 -16.42 -2.99
CA GLY A 282 -17.91 -16.84 -1.97
C GLY A 282 -17.48 -16.54 -0.53
N GLU A 283 -16.27 -16.01 -0.31
CA GLU A 283 -15.81 -15.60 1.02
C GLU A 283 -16.43 -14.27 1.50
N ARG A 284 -17.30 -13.64 0.69
CA ARG A 284 -17.89 -12.32 0.93
C ARG A 284 -16.80 -11.26 1.02
N VAL A 285 -15.94 -11.21 0.01
CA VAL A 285 -14.82 -10.26 -0.05
C VAL A 285 -15.03 -9.28 -1.17
N VAL A 286 -14.93 -7.99 -0.90
CA VAL A 286 -15.20 -6.94 -1.90
C VAL A 286 -13.95 -6.18 -2.29
N ALA A 287 -13.86 -5.79 -3.56
CA ALA A 287 -12.96 -4.73 -4.00
C ALA A 287 -13.48 -3.40 -3.45
N PHE A 288 -12.69 -2.77 -2.58
CA PHE A 288 -13.10 -1.57 -1.87
C PHE A 288 -12.45 -0.33 -2.48
N HIS A 289 -13.27 0.65 -2.88
CA HIS A 289 -12.83 1.93 -3.45
C HIS A 289 -13.30 3.09 -2.58
N GLY A 290 -12.42 3.54 -1.70
CA GLY A 290 -12.69 4.67 -0.81
C GLY A 290 -12.42 6.03 -1.44
N ALA A 291 -13.11 7.06 -0.95
CA ALA A 291 -12.83 8.47 -1.24
C ALA A 291 -12.79 9.29 0.07
N GLY A 292 -11.57 9.59 0.51
CA GLY A 292 -11.21 10.24 1.77
C GLY A 292 -11.06 9.24 2.92
N GLY A 293 -9.88 9.21 3.57
CA GLY A 293 -9.56 8.25 4.64
C GLY A 293 -10.66 8.00 5.69
N GLY A 294 -11.23 9.05 6.28
CA GLY A 294 -12.31 8.91 7.27
C GLY A 294 -13.60 8.28 6.72
N GLY A 295 -14.03 8.71 5.53
CA GLY A 295 -15.21 8.14 4.85
C GLY A 295 -14.97 6.70 4.39
N SER A 296 -13.75 6.38 3.98
CA SER A 296 -13.31 5.04 3.62
C SER A 296 -13.43 4.08 4.81
N MET A 297 -12.89 4.46 5.98
CA MET A 297 -12.98 3.62 7.19
C MET A 297 -14.44 3.39 7.63
N MET A 298 -15.29 4.41 7.60
CA MET A 298 -16.73 4.26 7.87
C MET A 298 -17.41 3.30 6.87
N GLY A 299 -16.97 3.31 5.62
CA GLY A 299 -17.40 2.37 4.58
C GLY A 299 -17.03 0.93 4.87
N MET A 300 -15.80 0.71 5.33
CA MET A 300 -15.33 -0.62 5.73
C MET A 300 -16.09 -1.14 6.96
N ASP A 301 -16.35 -0.29 7.95
CA ASP A 301 -17.15 -0.66 9.12
C ASP A 301 -18.59 -1.04 8.74
N ALA A 302 -19.17 -0.33 7.76
CA ALA A 302 -20.48 -0.68 7.22
C ALA A 302 -20.46 -2.06 6.54
N LEU A 303 -19.49 -2.32 5.66
CA LEU A 303 -19.32 -3.63 5.04
C LEU A 303 -19.14 -4.75 6.07
N ALA A 304 -18.31 -4.53 7.09
CA ALA A 304 -18.07 -5.50 8.15
C ALA A 304 -19.36 -5.86 8.92
N ARG A 305 -20.23 -4.87 9.21
CA ARG A 305 -21.54 -5.12 9.85
C ARG A 305 -22.48 -5.97 8.99
N HIS A 306 -22.29 -5.98 7.67
CA HIS A 306 -23.01 -6.85 6.72
C HIS A 306 -22.22 -8.12 6.36
N GLY A 307 -21.20 -8.47 7.14
CA GLY A 307 -20.44 -9.71 6.99
C GLY A 307 -19.56 -9.75 5.75
N PHE A 308 -19.12 -8.59 5.25
CA PHE A 308 -18.12 -8.51 4.19
C PHE A 308 -16.73 -8.25 4.77
N ALA A 309 -15.72 -8.86 4.16
CA ALA A 309 -14.33 -8.43 4.27
C ALA A 309 -13.93 -7.61 3.03
N VAL A 310 -12.81 -6.88 3.10
CA VAL A 310 -12.27 -6.14 1.96
C VAL A 310 -10.99 -6.82 1.43
N ALA A 311 -10.84 -6.87 0.10
CA ALA A 311 -9.62 -7.38 -0.54
C ALA A 311 -8.45 -6.40 -0.39
N ASN A 312 -8.77 -5.11 -0.38
CA ASN A 312 -7.82 -4.00 -0.36
C ASN A 312 -8.37 -2.82 0.45
N PHE A 313 -7.49 -1.90 0.79
CA PHE A 313 -7.84 -0.52 1.07
C PHE A 313 -7.45 0.33 -0.14
N CYS A 314 -8.34 1.25 -0.55
CA CYS A 314 -8.07 2.21 -1.61
C CYS A 314 -8.63 3.57 -1.21
N ASP A 315 -7.89 4.64 -1.49
CA ASP A 315 -8.35 6.01 -1.34
C ASP A 315 -8.05 6.83 -2.60
N THR A 316 -9.10 7.33 -3.25
CA THR A 316 -9.02 8.32 -4.33
C THR A 316 -9.49 9.70 -3.86
N SER A 317 -8.71 10.33 -2.99
CA SER A 317 -9.03 11.63 -2.38
C SER A 317 -8.35 12.83 -3.07
N GLY A 318 -8.62 14.07 -2.65
CA GLY A 318 -7.94 15.26 -3.20
C GLY A 318 -8.32 15.73 -4.63
N ASN A 319 -9.50 15.36 -5.14
CA ASN A 319 -10.02 15.72 -6.47
C ASN A 319 -9.18 15.14 -7.63
N PRO A 320 -8.99 13.81 -7.67
CA PRO A 320 -8.18 13.18 -8.69
C PRO A 320 -8.86 13.29 -10.07
N PRO A 321 -8.08 13.35 -11.17
CA PRO A 321 -8.63 13.28 -12.50
C PRO A 321 -9.27 11.90 -12.74
N ALA A 322 -10.21 11.84 -13.68
CA ALA A 322 -10.90 10.59 -14.01
C ALA A 322 -9.92 9.51 -14.52
N SER A 323 -8.80 9.89 -15.15
CA SER A 323 -7.71 8.96 -15.51
C SER A 323 -7.12 8.23 -14.31
N LYS A 324 -6.88 8.94 -13.19
CA LYS A 324 -6.35 8.33 -11.95
C LYS A 324 -7.37 7.41 -11.30
N VAL A 325 -8.65 7.82 -11.23
CA VAL A 325 -9.73 6.96 -10.71
C VAL A 325 -9.90 5.69 -11.58
N TYR A 326 -9.81 5.84 -12.91
CA TYR A 326 -9.82 4.71 -13.83
C TYR A 326 -8.70 3.70 -13.52
N ARG A 327 -7.47 4.17 -13.32
CA ARG A 327 -6.32 3.29 -13.01
C ARG A 327 -6.51 2.57 -11.67
N ALA A 328 -6.97 3.30 -10.65
CA ALA A 328 -7.33 2.70 -9.36
C ALA A 328 -8.39 1.61 -9.54
N ALA A 329 -9.45 1.89 -10.29
CA ALA A 329 -10.51 0.91 -10.55
C ALA A 329 -10.01 -0.33 -11.30
N ARG A 330 -9.16 -0.18 -12.34
CA ARG A 330 -8.54 -1.32 -13.06
C ARG A 330 -7.69 -2.19 -12.14
N ILE A 331 -6.87 -1.57 -11.28
CA ILE A 331 -6.04 -2.27 -10.27
C ILE A 331 -6.92 -3.03 -9.27
N LEU A 332 -8.02 -2.43 -8.83
CA LEU A 332 -8.97 -3.07 -7.92
C LEU A 332 -9.65 -4.29 -8.56
N LEU A 333 -10.05 -4.16 -9.82
CA LEU A 333 -10.73 -5.21 -10.59
C LEU A 333 -9.80 -6.36 -10.99
N SER A 334 -8.49 -6.14 -11.09
CA SER A 334 -7.52 -7.22 -11.34
C SER A 334 -7.30 -8.14 -10.12
N GLN A 335 -7.93 -7.86 -8.98
CA GLN A 335 -7.87 -8.76 -7.83
C GLN A 335 -8.84 -9.94 -8.04
N PRO A 336 -8.34 -11.18 -8.14
CA PRO A 336 -9.20 -12.33 -8.40
C PRO A 336 -10.09 -12.66 -7.20
N GLY A 337 -11.23 -13.29 -7.47
CA GLY A 337 -12.05 -13.92 -6.43
C GLY A 337 -12.94 -12.97 -5.62
N VAL A 338 -12.90 -11.66 -5.85
CA VAL A 338 -13.84 -10.73 -5.19
C VAL A 338 -15.30 -11.05 -5.57
N ASP A 339 -16.21 -10.82 -4.64
CA ASP A 339 -17.65 -11.08 -4.76
C ASP A 339 -18.46 -9.82 -5.09
N GLY A 340 -17.87 -8.64 -4.95
CA GLY A 340 -18.53 -7.36 -5.18
C GLY A 340 -17.54 -6.20 -5.29
N TYR A 341 -18.03 -5.08 -5.82
CA TYR A 341 -17.31 -3.81 -5.87
C TYR A 341 -18.05 -2.78 -5.00
N PHE A 342 -17.36 -2.19 -4.03
CA PHE A 342 -17.96 -1.19 -3.16
C PHE A 342 -17.18 0.11 -3.22
N GLY A 343 -17.81 1.14 -3.78
CA GLY A 343 -17.26 2.50 -3.80
C GLY A 343 -17.94 3.38 -2.77
N THR A 344 -17.22 4.13 -1.95
CA THR A 344 -17.83 5.06 -1.00
C THR A 344 -16.88 6.16 -0.57
N GLY A 345 -17.41 7.35 -0.30
CA GLY A 345 -16.69 8.45 0.32
C GLY A 345 -17.48 9.09 1.45
N SER A 346 -16.93 10.15 2.06
CA SER A 346 -17.61 10.91 3.11
C SER A 346 -18.88 11.61 2.60
N GLY A 347 -18.90 12.01 1.33
CA GLY A 347 -19.98 12.75 0.71
C GLY A 347 -19.90 14.28 0.90
N VAL A 348 -18.81 14.76 1.50
CA VAL A 348 -18.58 16.19 1.81
C VAL A 348 -17.31 16.76 1.17
N ALA A 349 -16.61 15.97 0.36
CA ALA A 349 -15.37 16.38 -0.25
C ALA A 349 -15.63 17.34 -1.42
N SER A 350 -14.83 18.40 -1.55
CA SER A 350 -14.84 19.32 -2.70
C SER A 350 -14.16 18.67 -3.91
N GLN A 351 -14.71 17.54 -4.35
CA GLN A 351 -14.26 16.76 -5.50
C GLN A 351 -15.38 16.66 -6.51
N GLU A 352 -15.02 16.77 -7.79
CA GLU A 352 -15.97 16.62 -8.87
C GLU A 352 -16.34 15.14 -9.05
N GLN A 353 -17.49 14.74 -8.52
CA GLN A 353 -17.90 13.33 -8.46
C GLN A 353 -18.07 12.71 -9.86
N PHE A 354 -18.33 13.54 -10.88
CA PHE A 354 -18.39 13.07 -12.26
C PHE A 354 -17.03 12.59 -12.79
N HIS A 355 -15.89 13.01 -12.22
CA HIS A 355 -14.59 12.41 -12.53
C HIS A 355 -14.54 10.96 -12.04
N SER A 356 -14.98 10.73 -10.81
CA SER A 356 -15.06 9.39 -10.24
C SER A 356 -15.97 8.48 -11.05
N ALA A 357 -17.16 8.97 -11.39
CA ALA A 357 -18.11 8.25 -12.22
C ALA A 357 -17.54 7.88 -13.60
N ARG A 358 -16.90 8.82 -14.31
CA ARG A 358 -16.29 8.53 -15.63
C ARG A 358 -15.12 7.55 -15.53
N GLY A 359 -14.27 7.70 -14.52
CA GLY A 359 -13.16 6.77 -14.28
C GLY A 359 -13.64 5.33 -14.05
N LEU A 360 -14.65 5.17 -13.19
CA LEU A 360 -15.31 3.89 -12.90
C LEU A 360 -15.98 3.31 -14.15
N VAL A 361 -16.78 4.10 -14.87
CA VAL A 361 -17.47 3.63 -16.09
C VAL A 361 -16.47 3.17 -17.13
N LYS A 362 -15.40 3.92 -17.40
CA LYS A 362 -14.36 3.49 -18.34
C LYS A 362 -13.75 2.15 -17.89
N ALA A 363 -13.40 2.02 -16.61
CA ALA A 363 -12.82 0.79 -16.08
C ALA A 363 -13.77 -0.40 -16.25
N PHE A 364 -15.06 -0.25 -15.89
CA PHE A 364 -16.06 -1.30 -16.04
C PHE A 364 -16.39 -1.67 -17.50
N LEU A 365 -16.11 -0.77 -18.45
CA LEU A 365 -16.31 -1.02 -19.88
C LEU A 365 -15.14 -1.79 -20.51
N GLU A 366 -13.92 -1.60 -20.00
CA GLU A 366 -12.70 -2.25 -20.50
C GLU A 366 -12.37 -3.54 -19.77
N GLU A 367 -12.62 -3.57 -18.48
CA GLU A 367 -12.55 -4.73 -17.60
C GLU A 367 -13.98 -5.06 -17.18
N PRO A 368 -14.71 -5.90 -17.96
CA PRO A 368 -16.14 -6.09 -17.77
C PRO A 368 -16.41 -6.66 -16.37
N LEU A 369 -17.09 -5.86 -15.56
CA LEU A 369 -17.42 -6.19 -14.19
C LEU A 369 -18.20 -7.53 -14.13
N ALA A 370 -17.68 -8.53 -13.41
CA ALA A 370 -18.32 -9.85 -13.25
C ALA A 370 -19.04 -10.00 -11.89
N VAL A 371 -19.14 -8.92 -11.12
CA VAL A 371 -19.68 -8.89 -9.77
C VAL A 371 -20.54 -7.64 -9.56
N PRO A 372 -21.55 -7.63 -8.67
CA PRO A 372 -22.34 -6.43 -8.45
C PRO A 372 -21.49 -5.26 -7.92
N ALA A 373 -21.81 -4.04 -8.35
CA ALA A 373 -21.21 -2.81 -7.83
C ALA A 373 -22.23 -1.92 -7.15
N VAL A 374 -21.89 -1.44 -5.96
CA VAL A 374 -22.61 -0.35 -5.30
C VAL A 374 -21.63 0.77 -5.00
N VAL A 375 -21.96 1.97 -5.47
CA VAL A 375 -21.12 3.16 -5.34
C VAL A 375 -21.92 4.27 -4.64
N ARG A 376 -21.33 4.92 -3.64
CA ARG A 376 -21.85 6.14 -3.02
C ARG A 376 -20.91 7.30 -3.33
N LEU A 377 -21.33 8.19 -4.22
CA LEU A 377 -20.60 9.40 -4.61
C LEU A 377 -21.39 10.62 -4.14
N GLY A 378 -21.00 11.21 -3.01
CA GLY A 378 -21.59 12.44 -2.51
C GLY A 378 -20.65 13.63 -2.66
N GLY A 379 -21.20 14.81 -2.92
CA GLY A 379 -20.44 16.07 -3.06
C GLY A 379 -20.75 16.81 -4.36
N ASN A 380 -19.75 17.52 -4.90
CA ASN A 380 -19.95 18.35 -6.10
C ASN A 380 -20.32 17.49 -7.32
N GLY A 381 -21.41 17.84 -7.99
CA GLY A 381 -21.86 17.17 -9.20
C GLY A 381 -22.30 15.72 -8.99
N GLU A 382 -22.77 15.37 -7.79
CA GLU A 382 -23.24 14.03 -7.44
C GLU A 382 -24.40 13.57 -8.34
N GLU A 383 -25.34 14.45 -8.70
CA GLU A 383 -26.47 14.09 -9.56
C GLU A 383 -25.99 13.63 -10.94
N LYS A 384 -25.01 14.35 -11.50
CA LYS A 384 -24.37 13.98 -12.76
C LYS A 384 -23.56 12.69 -12.64
N ALA A 385 -22.89 12.49 -11.51
CA ALA A 385 -22.14 11.26 -11.24
C ALA A 385 -23.07 10.04 -11.19
N ILE A 386 -24.21 10.17 -10.53
CA ILE A 386 -25.27 9.15 -10.47
C ILE A 386 -25.83 8.88 -11.86
N GLU A 387 -26.14 9.92 -12.64
CA GLU A 387 -26.60 9.79 -14.03
C GLU A 387 -25.60 9.00 -14.89
N ILE A 388 -24.31 9.36 -14.82
CA ILE A 388 -23.24 8.70 -15.58
C ILE A 388 -23.13 7.23 -15.19
N LEU A 389 -23.01 6.92 -13.88
CA LEU A 389 -22.82 5.55 -13.43
C LEU A 389 -24.06 4.69 -13.70
N THR A 390 -25.25 5.14 -13.33
CA THR A 390 -26.47 4.33 -13.49
C THR A 390 -26.96 4.26 -14.93
N GLY A 391 -26.69 5.29 -15.73
CA GLY A 391 -27.08 5.37 -17.14
C GLY A 391 -26.14 4.57 -18.04
N TYR A 392 -24.83 4.76 -17.88
CA TYR A 392 -23.85 4.31 -18.89
C TYR A 392 -23.40 2.87 -18.68
N THR A 393 -23.69 2.28 -17.52
CA THR A 393 -23.38 0.88 -17.19
C THR A 393 -24.52 -0.09 -17.45
N LYS A 394 -25.72 0.36 -17.83
CA LYS A 394 -26.89 -0.51 -18.09
C LYS A 394 -26.59 -1.64 -19.07
N ALA A 395 -25.77 -1.36 -20.08
CA ALA A 395 -25.41 -2.32 -21.10
C ALA A 395 -24.43 -3.40 -20.61
N LEU A 396 -23.88 -3.32 -19.39
CA LEU A 396 -22.93 -4.31 -18.85
C LEU A 396 -23.62 -5.63 -18.48
N GLY A 397 -24.93 -5.62 -18.22
CA GLY A 397 -25.66 -6.82 -17.79
C GLY A 397 -25.35 -7.23 -16.34
N VAL A 398 -24.65 -6.38 -15.58
CA VAL A 398 -24.32 -6.57 -14.17
C VAL A 398 -24.93 -5.43 -13.36
N PRO A 399 -25.50 -5.70 -12.17
CA PRO A 399 -26.07 -4.65 -11.33
C PRO A 399 -25.00 -3.65 -10.90
N VAL A 400 -25.16 -2.40 -11.34
CA VAL A 400 -24.34 -1.26 -10.92
C VAL A 400 -25.29 -0.17 -10.41
N GLU A 401 -25.20 0.15 -9.13
CA GLU A 401 -26.05 1.15 -8.49
C GLU A 401 -25.21 2.28 -7.89
N CYS A 402 -25.64 3.52 -8.09
CA CYS A 402 -24.98 4.71 -7.58
C CYS A 402 -25.94 5.54 -6.72
N TYR A 403 -25.45 6.00 -5.57
CA TYR A 403 -26.19 6.79 -4.60
C TYR A 403 -25.45 8.09 -4.25
N GLY A 404 -26.21 9.13 -3.89
CA GLY A 404 -25.68 10.42 -3.45
C GLY A 404 -25.48 10.50 -1.93
N LYS A 405 -25.12 11.70 -1.46
CA LYS A 405 -24.83 11.96 -0.03
C LYS A 405 -25.97 11.60 0.93
N ASP A 406 -27.23 11.73 0.49
CA ASP A 406 -28.42 11.53 1.33
C ASP A 406 -28.69 10.06 1.66
N THR A 407 -28.05 9.13 0.93
CA THR A 407 -28.15 7.71 1.24
C THR A 407 -27.09 7.33 2.28
N PRO A 408 -27.49 6.75 3.43
CA PRO A 408 -26.52 6.28 4.42
C PRO A 408 -25.60 5.20 3.84
N VAL A 409 -24.31 5.27 4.18
CA VAL A 409 -23.31 4.27 3.76
C VAL A 409 -23.73 2.84 4.13
N ASP A 410 -24.38 2.70 5.30
CA ASP A 410 -24.90 1.42 5.75
C ASP A 410 -25.98 0.84 4.83
N ALA A 411 -26.86 1.69 4.31
CA ALA A 411 -27.89 1.27 3.36
C ALA A 411 -27.26 0.82 2.04
N CYS A 412 -26.18 1.48 1.59
CA CYS A 412 -25.41 1.03 0.42
C CYS A 412 -24.74 -0.33 0.66
N ALA A 413 -24.17 -0.58 1.84
CA ALA A 413 -23.55 -1.86 2.18
C ALA A 413 -24.61 -2.99 2.26
N ALA A 414 -25.76 -2.72 2.87
CA ALA A 414 -26.91 -3.63 2.87
C ALA A 414 -27.40 -3.93 1.44
N ARG A 415 -27.43 -2.92 0.58
CA ARG A 415 -27.81 -3.08 -0.83
C ARG A 415 -26.83 -3.97 -1.57
N LEU A 416 -25.53 -3.79 -1.37
CA LEU A 416 -24.52 -4.68 -1.95
C LEU A 416 -24.73 -6.13 -1.49
N ALA A 417 -25.02 -6.35 -0.20
CA ALA A 417 -25.33 -7.69 0.33
C ALA A 417 -26.50 -8.35 -0.42
N ALA A 418 -27.57 -7.59 -0.67
CA ALA A 418 -28.74 -8.08 -1.40
C ALA A 418 -28.40 -8.42 -2.87
N LEU A 419 -27.59 -7.58 -3.53
CA LEU A 419 -27.19 -7.83 -4.92
C LEU A 419 -26.26 -9.04 -5.04
N VAL A 420 -25.27 -9.18 -4.15
CA VAL A 420 -24.35 -10.34 -4.14
C VAL A 420 -25.11 -11.63 -3.89
N ALA A 421 -26.14 -11.63 -3.04
CA ALA A 421 -26.97 -12.82 -2.79
C ALA A 421 -27.86 -13.20 -3.99
N ALA A 422 -28.28 -12.22 -4.80
CA ALA A 422 -29.21 -12.43 -5.91
C ALA A 422 -28.54 -12.61 -7.27
N PHE A 423 -27.29 -12.18 -7.43
CA PHE A 423 -26.59 -12.16 -8.71
C PHE A 423 -25.73 -13.41 -8.89
N THR A 424 -25.94 -14.13 -9.99
CA THR A 424 -25.07 -15.21 -10.44
C THR A 424 -24.09 -14.67 -11.46
N PRO A 425 -22.77 -14.69 -11.19
CA PRO A 425 -21.75 -14.23 -12.14
C PRO A 425 -21.85 -14.96 -13.48
N PRO A 426 -21.72 -14.26 -14.62
CA PRO A 426 -21.58 -14.93 -15.91
C PRO A 426 -20.29 -15.76 -15.94
N PRO A 427 -20.25 -16.90 -16.67
CA PRO A 427 -19.05 -17.75 -16.77
C PRO A 427 -17.82 -17.01 -17.32
N GLN A 428 -18.06 -16.06 -18.24
CA GLN A 428 -17.07 -15.13 -18.75
C GLN A 428 -17.80 -13.84 -19.10
N ALA A 429 -17.30 -12.70 -18.63
CA ALA A 429 -17.86 -11.42 -19.00
C ALA A 429 -17.38 -11.07 -20.43
N PRO A 430 -18.26 -10.62 -21.35
CA PRO A 430 -17.87 -10.41 -22.73
C PRO A 430 -16.86 -9.27 -22.83
N HIS A 431 -15.64 -9.59 -23.27
CA HIS A 431 -14.63 -8.57 -23.58
C HIS A 431 -15.11 -7.73 -24.77
N ARG A 432 -15.42 -6.46 -24.53
CA ARG A 432 -15.85 -5.53 -25.58
C ARG A 432 -14.64 -4.85 -26.19
N GLY A 433 -13.84 -5.62 -26.93
CA GLY A 433 -12.73 -5.07 -27.71
C GLY A 433 -13.23 -4.07 -28.75
N ARG A 434 -12.46 -3.01 -28.97
CA ARG A 434 -12.72 -2.04 -30.04
C ARG A 434 -11.85 -2.40 -31.26
N GLY A 435 -12.45 -2.39 -32.45
CA GLY A 435 -11.69 -2.51 -33.70
C GLY A 435 -10.79 -1.29 -33.94
N PRO A 436 -9.80 -1.41 -34.86
CA PRO A 436 -8.94 -0.29 -35.21
C PRO A 436 -9.74 0.90 -35.77
N ALA A 437 -9.27 2.12 -35.50
CA ALA A 437 -9.89 3.33 -36.03
C ALA A 437 -9.61 3.46 -37.54
N GLU A 438 -10.64 3.74 -38.33
CA GLU A 438 -10.52 3.85 -39.80
C GLU A 438 -9.88 5.19 -40.22
N ARG A 439 -10.28 6.30 -39.57
CA ARG A 439 -9.69 7.64 -39.79
C ARG A 439 -9.22 8.24 -38.45
N PRO A 440 -8.06 7.82 -37.92
CA PRO A 440 -7.63 8.24 -36.59
C PRO A 440 -7.17 9.71 -36.56
N TYR A 441 -7.68 10.46 -35.59
CA TYR A 441 -7.13 11.73 -35.14
C TYR A 441 -6.69 11.60 -33.70
N THR A 442 -5.39 11.73 -33.48
CA THR A 442 -4.75 11.35 -32.22
C THR A 442 -3.94 12.48 -31.62
N PHE A 443 -3.97 12.61 -30.29
CA PHE A 443 -3.13 13.52 -29.52
C PHE A 443 -2.86 12.99 -28.10
N ALA A 444 -1.69 13.33 -27.56
CA ALA A 444 -1.29 12.96 -26.22
C ALA A 444 -1.98 13.83 -25.15
N THR A 445 -2.19 13.23 -23.98
CA THR A 445 -2.60 13.87 -22.72
C THR A 445 -1.45 13.73 -21.71
N PRO A 446 -1.54 14.32 -20.49
CA PRO A 446 -0.47 14.21 -19.50
C PRO A 446 -0.03 12.77 -19.19
N THR A 447 -0.94 11.80 -19.22
CA THR A 447 -0.67 10.41 -18.84
C THR A 447 -1.16 9.39 -19.85
N GLY A 448 -1.52 9.79 -21.07
CA GLY A 448 -2.10 8.87 -22.05
C GLY A 448 -2.33 9.50 -23.42
N GLU A 449 -3.24 8.91 -24.18
CA GLU A 449 -3.50 9.32 -25.55
C GLU A 449 -4.99 9.26 -25.88
N VAL A 450 -5.50 10.28 -26.56
CA VAL A 450 -6.88 10.31 -27.07
C VAL A 450 -6.86 10.07 -28.57
N THR A 451 -7.68 9.14 -29.04
CA THR A 451 -7.93 8.89 -30.46
C THR A 451 -9.41 9.07 -30.78
N TYR A 452 -9.70 9.92 -31.76
CA TYR A 452 -11.01 10.01 -32.39
C TYR A 452 -10.98 9.32 -33.75
N ASP A 453 -11.89 8.37 -33.97
CA ASP A 453 -12.14 7.88 -35.32
C ASP A 453 -13.08 8.84 -36.05
N HIS A 454 -12.52 9.66 -36.95
CA HIS A 454 -13.27 10.65 -37.71
C HIS A 454 -14.32 10.03 -38.64
N ALA A 455 -14.17 8.76 -39.06
CA ALA A 455 -15.19 8.06 -39.86
C ALA A 455 -16.48 7.85 -39.04
N VAL A 456 -16.33 7.45 -37.78
CA VAL A 456 -17.44 7.31 -36.83
C VAL A 456 -17.94 8.69 -36.38
N CYS A 457 -17.02 9.62 -36.09
CA CYS A 457 -17.38 10.95 -35.60
C CYS A 457 -18.21 11.72 -36.63
N ALA A 458 -17.95 11.58 -37.92
CA ALA A 458 -18.71 12.27 -38.98
C ALA A 458 -20.22 11.97 -38.89
N ARG A 459 -20.60 10.75 -38.48
CA ARG A 459 -21.99 10.32 -38.32
C ARG A 459 -22.61 10.66 -36.96
N CYS A 460 -21.79 11.09 -35.99
CA CYS A 460 -22.24 11.44 -34.65
C CYS A 460 -23.01 12.77 -34.66
N ARG A 461 -24.28 12.79 -34.26
CA ARG A 461 -25.08 14.03 -34.20
C ARG A 461 -24.83 14.85 -32.95
N SER A 462 -24.68 14.21 -31.79
CA SER A 462 -24.59 14.91 -30.50
C SER A 462 -23.25 15.61 -30.28
N LYS A 463 -22.17 15.08 -30.84
CA LYS A 463 -20.79 15.53 -30.59
C LYS A 463 -20.51 15.73 -29.09
N ALA A 464 -21.08 14.87 -28.24
CA ALA A 464 -21.11 15.04 -26.79
C ALA A 464 -19.73 15.28 -26.17
N CYS A 465 -18.66 14.72 -26.75
CA CYS A 465 -17.28 14.93 -26.30
C CYS A 465 -16.84 16.41 -26.31
N VAL A 466 -17.30 17.22 -27.27
CA VAL A 466 -16.91 18.64 -27.37
C VAL A 466 -17.59 19.45 -26.27
N ALA A 467 -18.90 19.24 -26.08
CA ALA A 467 -19.67 19.93 -25.04
C ALA A 467 -19.24 19.52 -23.61
N ALA A 468 -18.87 18.25 -23.42
CA ALA A 468 -18.43 17.74 -22.13
C ALA A 468 -16.97 18.10 -21.79
N CYS A 469 -16.21 18.69 -22.71
CA CYS A 469 -14.84 19.12 -22.51
C CYS A 469 -14.77 20.38 -21.64
N VAL A 470 -14.66 20.20 -20.32
CA VAL A 470 -14.57 21.30 -19.34
C VAL A 470 -13.47 22.33 -19.68
N PRO A 471 -12.22 21.97 -20.04
CA PRO A 471 -11.20 22.96 -20.38
C PRO A 471 -11.37 23.56 -21.79
N GLN A 472 -12.40 23.15 -22.55
CA GLN A 472 -12.73 23.64 -23.89
C GLN A 472 -11.56 23.57 -24.88
N ILE A 473 -10.76 22.51 -24.79
CA ILE A 473 -9.63 22.26 -25.70
C ILE A 473 -10.05 21.63 -27.03
N LEU A 474 -11.33 21.28 -27.18
CA LEU A 474 -11.88 20.68 -28.40
C LEU A 474 -12.74 21.68 -29.16
N ALA A 475 -12.70 21.58 -30.48
CA ALA A 475 -13.58 22.26 -31.42
C ALA A 475 -14.03 21.29 -32.52
N LEU A 476 -14.96 21.73 -33.37
CA LEU A 476 -15.34 20.99 -34.58
C LEU A 476 -14.55 21.55 -35.77
N SER A 477 -14.04 20.66 -36.61
CA SER A 477 -13.51 21.02 -37.93
C SER A 477 -14.63 21.43 -38.90
N GLU A 478 -14.27 21.85 -40.10
CA GLU A 478 -15.22 22.10 -41.20
C GLU A 478 -16.04 20.85 -41.56
N GLU A 479 -15.46 19.65 -41.44
CA GLU A 479 -16.16 18.36 -41.60
C GLU A 479 -17.06 18.01 -40.40
N GLY A 480 -17.14 18.88 -39.39
CA GLY A 480 -17.94 18.65 -38.18
C GLY A 480 -17.38 17.56 -37.28
N VAL A 481 -16.09 17.22 -37.36
CA VAL A 481 -15.45 16.20 -36.51
C VAL A 481 -14.59 16.83 -35.41
N PRO A 482 -14.44 16.19 -34.22
CA PRO A 482 -13.67 16.75 -33.12
C PRO A 482 -12.19 16.91 -33.46
N ILE A 483 -11.64 18.10 -33.21
CA ILE A 483 -10.22 18.44 -33.33
C ILE A 483 -9.78 19.27 -32.11
N LEU A 484 -8.47 19.36 -31.87
CA LEU A 484 -7.94 20.26 -30.85
C LEU A 484 -8.07 21.73 -31.29
N LYS A 485 -8.55 22.57 -30.36
CA LYS A 485 -8.52 24.04 -30.44
C LYS A 485 -7.18 24.63 -29.97
N VAL A 486 -6.41 23.83 -29.23
CA VAL A 486 -5.07 24.16 -28.71
C VAL A 486 -4.00 23.36 -29.44
N THR A 487 -2.72 23.64 -29.19
CA THR A 487 -1.64 22.82 -29.76
C THR A 487 -1.64 21.41 -29.13
N ARG A 488 -1.10 20.42 -29.84
CA ARG A 488 -0.91 19.06 -29.30
C ARG A 488 0.00 19.04 -28.06
N GLU A 489 0.99 19.92 -28.06
CA GLU A 489 1.95 20.09 -26.96
C GLU A 489 1.27 20.65 -25.71
N ASP A 490 0.40 21.66 -25.86
CA ASP A 490 -0.37 22.22 -24.75
C ASP A 490 -1.35 21.20 -24.14
N ALA A 491 -1.98 20.37 -24.99
CA ALA A 491 -2.84 19.29 -24.53
C ALA A 491 -2.06 18.28 -23.67
N ALA A 492 -0.86 17.88 -24.12
CA ALA A 492 0.02 16.96 -23.40
C ALA A 492 0.57 17.56 -22.09
N ARG A 493 0.83 18.86 -22.04
CA ARG A 493 1.36 19.56 -20.84
C ARG A 493 0.32 19.90 -19.77
N GLY A 494 -0.94 19.50 -19.93
CA GLY A 494 -1.96 19.65 -18.89
C GLY A 494 -3.12 20.58 -19.21
N ARG A 495 -3.24 21.12 -20.44
CA ARG A 495 -4.52 21.73 -20.86
C ARG A 495 -5.64 20.69 -20.96
N CYS A 496 -5.30 19.43 -21.22
CA CYS A 496 -6.23 18.33 -21.02
C CYS A 496 -6.28 17.95 -19.53
N THR A 497 -7.48 17.99 -18.94
CA THR A 497 -7.69 17.59 -17.53
C THR A 497 -7.89 16.09 -17.35
N GLU A 498 -7.85 15.31 -18.43
CA GLU A 498 -8.09 13.86 -18.42
C GLU A 498 -9.41 13.46 -17.75
N CYS A 499 -10.45 14.26 -17.96
CA CYS A 499 -11.80 14.02 -17.43
C CYS A 499 -12.55 12.83 -18.06
N LEU A 500 -11.95 12.17 -19.06
CA LEU A 500 -12.43 10.99 -19.80
C LEU A 500 -13.78 11.10 -20.53
N ALA A 501 -14.38 12.29 -20.58
CA ALA A 501 -15.63 12.53 -21.32
C ALA A 501 -15.50 12.21 -22.83
N CYS A 502 -14.29 12.34 -23.38
CA CYS A 502 -13.98 12.07 -24.78
C CYS A 502 -14.35 10.65 -25.23
N GLU A 503 -14.35 9.70 -24.31
CA GLU A 503 -14.70 8.30 -24.56
C GLU A 503 -16.01 7.93 -23.86
N VAL A 504 -16.12 8.20 -22.56
CA VAL A 504 -17.26 7.75 -21.74
C VAL A 504 -18.56 8.38 -22.22
N ASP A 505 -18.62 9.71 -22.29
CA ASP A 505 -19.82 10.42 -22.75
C ASP A 505 -20.00 10.22 -24.27
N CYS A 506 -18.92 10.06 -25.03
CA CYS A 506 -18.98 9.78 -26.47
C CYS A 506 -19.64 8.44 -26.79
N ARG A 507 -19.37 7.41 -25.98
CA ARG A 507 -19.96 6.07 -26.11
C ARG A 507 -21.42 6.04 -25.67
N ALA A 508 -21.76 6.76 -24.60
CA ALA A 508 -23.10 6.74 -24.04
C ALA A 508 -24.09 7.66 -24.79
N LEU A 509 -23.65 8.86 -25.18
CA LEU A 509 -24.50 9.91 -25.76
C LEU A 509 -24.22 10.17 -27.23
N GLY A 510 -23.15 9.59 -27.79
CA GLY A 510 -22.70 9.80 -29.16
C GLY A 510 -22.60 8.51 -29.95
N ALA A 511 -21.77 8.54 -31.00
CA ALA A 511 -21.53 7.39 -31.87
C ALA A 511 -20.37 6.49 -31.38
N GLY A 512 -19.73 6.79 -30.25
CA GLY A 512 -18.60 5.99 -29.73
C GLY A 512 -17.30 6.11 -30.52
N GLY A 513 -17.08 7.23 -31.21
CA GLY A 513 -15.88 7.44 -32.02
C GLY A 513 -14.61 7.73 -31.23
N GLY A 514 -14.70 8.23 -29.99
CA GLY A 514 -13.56 8.55 -29.13
C GLY A 514 -13.08 7.38 -28.27
N HIS A 515 -11.77 7.24 -28.12
CA HIS A 515 -11.12 6.28 -27.24
C HIS A 515 -9.92 6.93 -26.56
N ILE A 516 -9.61 6.51 -25.33
CA ILE A 516 -8.49 7.00 -24.56
C ILE A 516 -7.64 5.81 -24.14
N ALA A 517 -6.40 5.75 -24.59
CA ALA A 517 -5.42 4.81 -24.11
C ALA A 517 -4.80 5.35 -22.81
N LEU A 518 -4.96 4.60 -21.72
CA LEU A 518 -4.36 4.89 -20.41
C LEU A 518 -3.63 3.64 -19.95
N GLU A 519 -2.33 3.57 -20.24
CA GLU A 519 -1.50 2.44 -19.85
C GLU A 519 -1.34 2.37 -18.32
N ILE A 520 -1.22 1.14 -17.84
CA ILE A 520 -0.92 0.80 -16.45
C ILE A 520 0.20 -0.24 -16.50
N ALA A 521 1.44 0.22 -16.39
CA ALA A 521 2.62 -0.61 -16.56
C ALA A 521 2.57 -1.84 -15.61
N GLY A 522 2.77 -3.04 -16.18
CA GLY A 522 2.79 -4.31 -15.44
C GLY A 522 1.41 -4.91 -15.10
N LEU A 523 0.30 -4.19 -15.30
CA LEU A 523 -1.03 -4.71 -14.94
C LEU A 523 -1.47 -5.88 -15.84
N ASP A 524 -1.27 -5.77 -17.15
CA ASP A 524 -1.67 -6.84 -18.08
C ASP A 524 -0.86 -8.12 -17.86
N GLU A 525 0.44 -7.99 -17.54
CA GLU A 525 1.30 -9.11 -17.17
C GLU A 525 0.85 -9.75 -15.86
N TYR A 526 0.47 -8.94 -14.87
CA TYR A 526 -0.09 -9.40 -13.61
C TYR A 526 -1.40 -10.18 -13.82
N SER A 527 -2.33 -9.63 -14.62
CA SER A 527 -3.61 -10.27 -14.95
C SER A 527 -3.41 -11.59 -15.69
N ARG A 528 -2.52 -11.63 -16.69
CA ARG A 528 -2.11 -12.85 -17.40
C ARG A 528 -1.59 -13.93 -16.47
N ALA A 529 -0.68 -13.56 -15.57
CA ALA A 529 -0.08 -14.51 -14.62
C ALA A 529 -1.12 -15.13 -13.65
N ARG A 530 -2.29 -14.49 -13.48
CA ARG A 530 -3.39 -14.97 -12.65
C ARG A 530 -4.57 -15.56 -13.43
N GLY A 531 -4.47 -15.68 -14.76
CA GLY A 531 -5.50 -16.28 -15.61
C GLY A 531 -6.78 -15.44 -15.71
N LEU A 532 -6.64 -14.10 -15.70
CA LEU A 532 -7.75 -13.16 -15.79
C LEU A 532 -8.04 -12.65 -17.22
N GLU A 533 -7.51 -13.32 -18.26
CA GLU A 533 -7.77 -12.99 -19.67
C GLU A 533 -9.11 -13.51 -20.21
#